data_AF-A0A953XYU7-F1
#
_entry.id   AF-A0A953XYU7-F1
#
_cell.length_a   1.000
_cell.length_b   1.000
_cell.length_c   1.000
_cell.angle_alpha   90.00
_cell.angle_beta   90.00
_cell.angle_gamma   90.00
#
_symmetry.space_group_name_H-M   'P 1'
#
loop_
_entity.id
_entity.type
_entity.pdbx_description
1 polymer ?
#
loop_
_entity_poly.entity_id
_entity_poly.type
_entity_poly.pdbx_seq_one_letter_code
_entity_poly.pdbx_strand_id
1 'polypeptide(L)'
;LARAGDPRPSGLRVGRLASSRLLRAAAAGLRKEGACLSPVDVATLLAMVKRTVEQPRAQPGPAYGPGRTVVLAAYRALRFELPPGEFAPVKPPDLFGVRYRETLLWTGNETYPQGTSAATRIANNGLLVPWIQLHPFTGKPVPDWVILSRRARFAPMGALLAKSAPPPAPAPESPEAWARLRRGATVFAETCSECHGDYRHTPALTPDGRPGLRTEVLDYPERIVDPEEVGTDPRYARSSDPAFLRAFAESGLGRAQIFSGQLTGGYVARPLVGVRLRAPYLHNASVPSLEALLTPPLDRPPSFRAASSPERVLERDARIPGNGNQGHPFGTDLAPADKRALIEFLRRL
;
A
#
# COMPACT_ATOMS: atom_id res chain seq x y z
N LEU A 1 -23.85 52.98 -17.23
CA LEU A 1 -24.81 51.90 -16.89
C LEU A 1 -24.52 50.68 -17.77
N ALA A 2 -23.43 49.96 -17.47
CA ALA A 2 -23.08 48.72 -18.16
C ALA A 2 -23.72 47.55 -17.42
N ARG A 3 -24.49 46.73 -18.15
CA ARG A 3 -25.26 45.59 -17.62
C ARG A 3 -24.32 44.53 -17.04
N ALA A 4 -24.68 44.07 -15.85
CA ALA A 4 -24.08 42.94 -15.17
C ALA A 4 -24.11 41.69 -16.07
N GLY A 5 -22.95 41.08 -16.28
CA GLY A 5 -22.81 39.76 -16.88
C GLY A 5 -23.27 38.69 -15.89
N ASP A 6 -24.26 37.92 -16.31
CA ASP A 6 -24.82 36.75 -15.63
C ASP A 6 -23.77 35.63 -15.47
N PRO A 7 -23.52 35.07 -14.27
CA PRO A 7 -22.49 34.06 -14.07
C PRO A 7 -22.99 32.65 -14.44
N ARG A 8 -22.58 32.19 -15.64
CA ARG A 8 -22.38 30.78 -16.08
C ARG A 8 -23.52 29.74 -15.88
N PRO A 9 -24.08 29.17 -16.98
CA PRO A 9 -24.78 27.89 -16.96
C PRO A 9 -23.81 26.75 -17.31
N SER A 10 -23.01 26.23 -16.36
CA SER A 10 -21.98 25.20 -16.67
C SER A 10 -22.11 23.87 -15.92
N GLY A 11 -22.58 23.84 -14.68
CA GLY A 11 -22.64 22.60 -13.87
C GLY A 11 -23.68 21.56 -14.32
N LEU A 12 -24.89 22.00 -14.66
CA LEU A 12 -26.02 21.11 -15.01
C LEU A 12 -25.82 20.37 -16.35
N ARG A 13 -25.23 21.03 -17.36
CA ARG A 13 -24.93 20.40 -18.66
C ARG A 13 -23.78 19.40 -18.54
N VAL A 14 -22.74 19.72 -17.76
CA VAL A 14 -21.62 18.82 -17.49
C VAL A 14 -22.08 17.58 -16.73
N GLY A 15 -22.96 17.74 -15.73
CA GLY A 15 -23.54 16.62 -14.99
C GLY A 15 -24.37 15.67 -15.87
N ARG A 16 -25.24 16.18 -16.75
CA ARG A 16 -26.05 15.34 -17.66
C ARG A 16 -25.17 14.56 -18.66
N LEU A 17 -24.16 15.20 -19.24
CA LEU A 17 -23.24 14.57 -20.18
C LEU A 17 -22.38 13.49 -19.50
N ALA A 18 -21.85 13.76 -18.31
CA ALA A 18 -21.08 12.82 -17.51
C ALA A 18 -21.92 11.58 -17.10
N SER A 19 -23.15 11.80 -16.63
CA SER A 19 -24.11 10.74 -16.29
C SER A 19 -24.41 9.82 -17.47
N SER A 20 -24.71 10.39 -18.64
CA SER A 20 -25.05 9.60 -19.83
C SER A 20 -23.88 8.73 -20.33
N ARG A 21 -22.64 9.22 -20.25
CA ARG A 21 -21.44 8.46 -20.64
C ARG A 21 -21.14 7.34 -19.65
N LEU A 22 -21.21 7.63 -18.35
CA LEU A 22 -20.97 6.64 -17.30
C LEU A 22 -21.98 5.49 -17.37
N LEU A 23 -23.28 5.79 -17.50
CA LEU A 23 -24.32 4.77 -17.61
C LEU A 23 -24.13 3.88 -18.86
N ARG A 24 -23.79 4.47 -20.01
CA ARG A 24 -23.50 3.71 -21.24
C ARG A 24 -22.28 2.80 -21.08
N ALA A 25 -21.21 3.28 -20.47
CA ALA A 25 -20.00 2.50 -20.24
C ALA A 25 -20.27 1.33 -19.28
N ALA A 26 -20.99 1.57 -18.18
CA ALA A 26 -21.37 0.54 -17.21
C ALA A 26 -22.29 -0.52 -17.84
N ALA A 27 -23.29 -0.10 -18.62
CA ALA A 27 -24.18 -1.01 -19.35
C ALA A 27 -23.42 -1.84 -20.41
N ALA A 28 -22.43 -1.27 -21.08
CA ALA A 28 -21.59 -2.00 -22.02
C ALA A 28 -20.68 -3.03 -21.33
N GLY A 29 -20.14 -2.70 -20.15
CA GLY A 29 -19.34 -3.62 -19.33
C GLY A 29 -20.17 -4.81 -18.84
N LEU A 30 -21.31 -4.56 -18.19
CA LEU A 30 -22.17 -5.63 -17.66
C LEU A 30 -22.70 -6.56 -18.76
N ARG A 31 -23.02 -6.03 -19.94
CA ARG A 31 -23.46 -6.86 -21.07
C ARG A 31 -22.41 -7.87 -21.52
N LYS A 32 -21.11 -7.56 -21.39
CA LYS A 32 -20.03 -8.53 -21.69
C LYS A 32 -20.00 -9.70 -20.72
N GLU A 33 -20.59 -9.53 -19.54
CA GLU A 33 -20.72 -10.53 -18.48
C GLU A 33 -22.12 -11.15 -18.43
N GLY A 34 -22.99 -10.88 -19.42
CA GLY A 34 -24.37 -11.36 -19.45
C GLY A 34 -25.31 -10.68 -18.45
N ALA A 35 -24.93 -9.53 -17.90
CA ALA A 35 -25.68 -8.79 -16.90
C ALA A 35 -26.23 -7.44 -17.43
N CYS A 36 -27.24 -6.90 -16.73
CA CYS A 36 -27.86 -5.61 -17.01
C CYS A 36 -27.71 -4.67 -15.79
N LEU A 37 -27.73 -3.36 -16.03
CA LEU A 37 -27.81 -2.39 -14.94
C LEU A 37 -29.17 -2.51 -14.23
N SER A 38 -29.14 -2.76 -12.93
CA SER A 38 -30.35 -2.68 -12.11
C SER A 38 -30.76 -1.21 -11.90
N PRO A 39 -32.02 -0.92 -11.50
CA PRO A 39 -32.43 0.42 -11.08
C PRO A 39 -31.55 0.99 -9.96
N VAL A 40 -31.05 0.13 -9.07
CA VAL A 40 -30.14 0.50 -7.98
C VAL A 40 -28.77 0.91 -8.54
N ASP A 41 -28.24 0.21 -9.53
CA ASP A 41 -26.97 0.57 -10.17
C ASP A 41 -27.10 1.91 -10.89
N VAL A 42 -28.19 2.13 -11.61
CA VAL A 42 -28.47 3.42 -12.29
C VAL A 42 -28.54 4.55 -11.28
N ALA A 43 -29.33 4.40 -10.22
CA ALA A 43 -29.45 5.41 -9.17
C ALA A 43 -28.10 5.69 -8.50
N THR A 44 -27.32 4.65 -8.21
CA THR A 44 -25.99 4.78 -7.59
C THR A 44 -25.02 5.55 -8.49
N LEU A 45 -24.96 5.21 -9.78
CA LEU A 45 -24.09 5.88 -10.75
C LEU A 45 -24.48 7.35 -10.91
N LEU A 46 -25.79 7.65 -10.97
CA LEU A 46 -26.28 9.03 -11.02
C LEU A 46 -25.93 9.82 -9.76
N ALA A 47 -26.05 9.21 -8.58
CA ALA A 47 -25.69 9.84 -7.31
C ALA A 47 -24.18 10.09 -7.20
N MET A 48 -23.36 9.17 -7.71
CA MET A 48 -21.90 9.38 -7.80
C MET A 48 -21.56 10.57 -8.69
N VAL A 49 -22.20 10.71 -9.85
CA VAL A 49 -21.99 11.85 -10.75
C VAL A 49 -22.46 13.14 -10.11
N LYS A 50 -23.68 13.14 -9.54
CA LYS A 50 -24.22 14.29 -8.81
C LYS A 50 -23.25 14.75 -7.73
N ARG A 51 -22.78 13.84 -6.88
CA ARG A 51 -21.80 14.14 -5.84
C ARG A 51 -20.48 14.67 -6.40
N THR A 52 -19.97 14.10 -7.48
CA THR A 52 -18.72 14.56 -8.11
C THR A 52 -18.85 15.97 -8.69
N VAL A 53 -20.02 16.33 -9.19
CA VAL A 53 -20.31 17.66 -9.78
C VAL A 53 -20.62 18.69 -8.70
N GLU A 54 -21.33 18.30 -7.64
CA GLU A 54 -21.84 19.20 -6.60
C GLU A 54 -20.91 19.34 -5.39
N GLN A 55 -20.01 18.39 -5.14
CA GLN A 55 -19.05 18.55 -4.05
C GLN A 55 -18.13 19.74 -4.37
N PRO A 56 -18.06 20.77 -3.49
CA PRO A 56 -17.00 21.74 -3.59
C PRO A 56 -15.67 20.98 -3.58
N ARG A 57 -14.71 21.39 -4.40
CA ARG A 57 -13.35 20.82 -4.34
C ARG A 57 -12.93 20.85 -2.88
N ALA A 58 -12.84 19.68 -2.25
CA ALA A 58 -12.37 19.59 -0.90
C ALA A 58 -11.05 20.35 -0.84
N GLN A 59 -10.86 21.20 0.18
CA GLN A 59 -9.52 21.72 0.43
C GLN A 59 -8.60 20.50 0.49
N PRO A 60 -7.49 20.50 -0.27
CA PRO A 60 -6.58 19.37 -0.23
C PRO A 60 -6.19 19.17 1.23
N GLY A 61 -6.47 17.99 1.78
CA GLY A 61 -5.89 17.62 3.08
C GLY A 61 -4.36 17.71 3.01
N PRO A 62 -3.66 17.64 4.16
CA PRO A 62 -2.20 17.64 4.18
C PRO A 62 -1.68 16.64 3.16
N ALA A 63 -0.80 17.10 2.27
CA ALA A 63 -0.30 16.30 1.18
C ALA A 63 0.58 15.17 1.74
N TYR A 64 -0.03 14.04 2.09
CA TYR A 64 0.71 12.80 2.30
C TYR A 64 1.37 12.34 0.98
N GLY A 65 1.08 12.98 -0.15
CA GLY A 65 1.82 12.81 -1.39
C GLY A 65 1.54 11.49 -2.11
N PRO A 66 2.15 11.28 -3.28
CA PRO A 66 1.88 10.10 -4.09
C PRO A 66 2.42 8.84 -3.39
N GLY A 67 1.72 7.72 -3.60
CA GLY A 67 2.12 6.41 -3.11
C GLY A 67 1.97 6.20 -1.60
N ARG A 68 1.22 7.04 -0.89
CA ARG A 68 0.93 6.91 0.54
C ARG A 68 -0.53 7.19 0.85
N THR A 69 -0.93 6.93 2.09
CA THR A 69 -2.25 7.21 2.64
C THR A 69 -2.15 7.47 4.14
N VAL A 70 -3.14 8.15 4.72
CA VAL A 70 -3.35 8.27 6.17
C VAL A 70 -4.62 7.51 6.57
N VAL A 71 -4.75 6.29 6.04
CA VAL A 71 -6.01 5.54 6.06
C VAL A 71 -6.52 5.27 7.47
N LEU A 72 -5.61 5.07 8.43
CA LEU A 72 -5.99 4.81 9.82
C LEU A 72 -6.61 6.05 10.47
N ALA A 73 -6.06 7.25 10.23
CA ALA A 73 -6.68 8.50 10.65
C ALA A 73 -8.07 8.69 10.03
N ALA A 74 -8.24 8.28 8.77
CA ALA A 74 -9.54 8.29 8.11
C ALA A 74 -10.52 7.30 8.74
N TYR A 75 -10.10 6.08 9.11
CA TYR A 75 -10.97 5.14 9.84
C TYR A 75 -11.39 5.70 11.20
N ARG A 76 -10.44 6.23 11.98
CA ARG A 76 -10.71 6.83 13.30
C ARG A 76 -11.77 7.92 13.22
N ALA A 77 -11.55 8.91 12.35
CA ALA A 77 -12.44 10.05 12.23
C ALA A 77 -13.78 9.69 11.54
N LEU A 78 -13.74 8.99 10.41
CA LEU A 78 -14.93 8.74 9.59
C LEU A 78 -15.80 7.61 10.13
N ARG A 79 -15.22 6.56 10.74
CA ARG A 79 -15.98 5.37 11.16
C ARG A 79 -16.35 5.38 12.63
N PHE A 80 -15.50 5.97 13.47
CA PHE A 80 -15.60 5.80 14.92
C PHE A 80 -15.70 7.11 15.68
N GLU A 81 -15.70 8.25 14.97
CA GLU A 81 -15.70 9.59 15.59
C GLU A 81 -14.57 9.77 16.63
N LEU A 82 -13.48 9.02 16.45
CA LEU A 82 -12.30 9.10 17.28
C LEU A 82 -11.38 10.22 16.77
N PRO A 83 -10.56 10.83 17.65
CA PRO A 83 -9.51 11.74 17.22
C PRO A 83 -8.63 11.06 16.16
N PRO A 84 -8.30 11.73 15.04
CA PRO A 84 -7.57 11.12 13.93
C PRO A 84 -6.16 10.64 14.30
N GLY A 85 -5.61 11.12 15.43
CA GLY A 85 -4.27 10.79 15.90
C GLY A 85 -3.20 11.63 15.21
N GLU A 86 -1.93 11.22 15.40
CA GLU A 86 -0.80 11.85 14.74
C GLU A 86 -0.86 11.67 13.21
N PHE A 87 -0.29 12.62 12.47
CA PHE A 87 -0.10 12.45 11.03
C PHE A 87 0.93 11.34 10.77
N ALA A 88 0.45 10.19 10.28
CA ALA A 88 1.23 8.98 10.08
C ALA A 88 0.99 8.41 8.66
N PRO A 89 1.66 8.96 7.63
CA PRO A 89 1.48 8.49 6.27
C PRO A 89 2.14 7.13 6.09
N VAL A 90 1.42 6.21 5.47
CA VAL A 90 1.90 4.86 5.19
C VAL A 90 1.77 4.53 3.71
N LYS A 91 2.72 3.80 3.17
CA LYS A 91 2.68 3.23 1.83
C LYS A 91 1.69 2.05 1.79
N PRO A 92 0.97 1.84 0.68
CA PRO A 92 0.20 0.61 0.49
C PRO A 92 1.05 -0.65 0.77
N PRO A 93 0.43 -1.73 1.30
CA PRO A 93 1.12 -2.97 1.58
C PRO A 93 1.62 -3.64 0.29
N ASP A 94 2.36 -4.73 0.46
CA ASP A 94 3.11 -5.33 -0.64
C ASP A 94 2.23 -5.99 -1.67
N LEU A 95 2.66 -5.89 -2.93
CA LEU A 95 2.08 -6.68 -3.98
C LEU A 95 2.60 -8.12 -3.90
N PHE A 96 3.92 -8.28 -3.75
CA PHE A 96 4.60 -9.57 -3.80
C PHE A 96 4.95 -10.10 -2.41
N GLY A 97 5.07 -11.43 -2.30
CA GLY A 97 5.50 -12.09 -1.06
C GLY A 97 4.43 -12.16 0.03
N VAL A 98 3.25 -11.63 -0.23
CA VAL A 98 2.13 -11.59 0.74
C VAL A 98 1.71 -12.98 1.21
N ARG A 99 1.86 -14.00 0.37
CA ARG A 99 1.54 -15.40 0.70
C ARG A 99 2.39 -16.00 1.83
N TYR A 100 3.56 -15.43 2.07
CA TYR A 100 4.46 -15.88 3.14
C TYR A 100 4.15 -15.19 4.47
N ARG A 101 3.22 -14.23 4.48
CA ARG A 101 2.90 -13.44 5.66
C ARG A 101 1.59 -13.90 6.29
N GLU A 102 1.59 -14.02 7.60
CA GLU A 102 0.49 -14.13 8.53
C GLU A 102 -0.29 -12.82 8.69
N THR A 103 0.39 -11.68 8.61
CA THR A 103 -0.23 -10.34 8.68
C THR A 103 -0.05 -9.54 7.39
N LEU A 104 -0.87 -8.52 7.14
CA LEU A 104 -0.85 -7.75 5.88
C LEU A 104 -0.45 -6.29 6.08
N LEU A 105 -0.82 -5.69 7.21
CA LEU A 105 -0.49 -4.32 7.57
C LEU A 105 0.99 -4.19 7.93
N TRP A 106 1.49 -2.96 7.89
CA TRP A 106 2.88 -2.65 8.24
C TRP A 106 3.22 -2.94 9.69
N THR A 107 2.22 -2.90 10.58
CA THR A 107 2.38 -3.13 12.01
C THR A 107 2.08 -4.55 12.43
N GLY A 108 1.52 -5.38 11.54
CA GLY A 108 1.09 -6.72 11.89
C GLY A 108 -0.05 -6.76 12.92
N ASN A 109 -0.86 -5.70 13.00
CA ASN A 109 -1.95 -5.56 13.98
C ASN A 109 -3.17 -6.45 13.68
N GLU A 110 -3.02 -7.50 12.89
CA GLU A 110 -4.09 -8.40 12.49
C GLU A 110 -3.82 -9.80 13.00
N THR A 111 -4.87 -10.46 13.50
CA THR A 111 -4.88 -11.89 13.80
C THR A 111 -6.03 -12.50 13.02
N TYR A 112 -5.75 -13.57 12.27
CA TYR A 112 -6.77 -14.26 11.48
C TYR A 112 -7.19 -15.57 12.16
N PRO A 113 -8.43 -16.04 11.93
CA PRO A 113 -8.82 -17.38 12.35
C PRO A 113 -7.83 -18.43 11.83
N GLN A 114 -7.56 -19.46 12.64
CA GLN A 114 -6.63 -20.53 12.28
C GLN A 114 -7.02 -21.17 10.94
N GLY A 115 -6.04 -21.41 10.07
CA GLY A 115 -6.26 -21.98 8.73
C GLY A 115 -6.79 -21.00 7.68
N THR A 116 -6.90 -19.70 8.00
CA THR A 116 -7.26 -18.68 7.00
C THR A 116 -6.19 -18.60 5.91
N SER A 117 -6.54 -18.96 4.68
CA SER A 117 -5.63 -18.87 3.54
C SER A 117 -5.18 -17.43 3.27
N ALA A 118 -3.98 -17.25 2.68
CA ALA A 118 -3.50 -15.92 2.26
C ALA A 118 -4.50 -15.20 1.33
N ALA A 119 -5.16 -15.93 0.43
CA ALA A 119 -6.18 -15.37 -0.45
C ALA A 119 -7.36 -14.79 0.35
N THR A 120 -7.81 -15.50 1.37
CA THR A 120 -8.88 -15.03 2.26
C THR A 120 -8.43 -13.84 3.10
N ARG A 121 -7.20 -13.85 3.64
CA ARG A 121 -6.64 -12.69 4.36
C ARG A 121 -6.66 -11.43 3.51
N ILE A 122 -6.18 -11.53 2.27
CA ILE A 122 -6.13 -10.42 1.31
C ILE A 122 -7.54 -9.94 0.95
N ALA A 123 -8.46 -10.88 0.68
CA ALA A 123 -9.85 -10.54 0.36
C ALA A 123 -10.54 -9.81 1.52
N ASN A 124 -10.31 -10.27 2.77
CA ASN A 124 -10.82 -9.62 3.97
C ASN A 124 -10.25 -8.21 4.14
N ASN A 125 -8.94 -8.02 3.94
CA ASN A 125 -8.34 -6.68 3.97
C ASN A 125 -8.87 -5.76 2.86
N GLY A 126 -9.25 -6.32 1.70
CA GLY A 126 -9.91 -5.59 0.63
C GLY A 126 -11.20 -4.87 1.08
N LEU A 127 -11.89 -5.41 2.09
CA LEU A 127 -13.09 -4.79 2.68
C LEU A 127 -12.80 -3.49 3.43
N LEU A 128 -11.54 -3.24 3.81
CA LEU A 128 -11.15 -1.98 4.45
C LEU A 128 -11.07 -0.81 3.46
N VAL A 129 -10.93 -1.08 2.16
CA VAL A 129 -10.90 -0.04 1.10
C VAL A 129 -12.23 0.72 0.99
N PRO A 130 -13.40 0.06 0.86
CA PRO A 130 -14.67 0.78 0.89
C PRO A 130 -15.00 1.39 2.27
N TRP A 131 -14.25 1.07 3.32
CA TRP A 131 -14.47 1.58 4.67
C TRP A 131 -14.09 3.07 4.85
N ILE A 132 -13.34 3.65 3.91
CA ILE A 132 -13.14 5.11 3.82
C ILE A 132 -14.10 5.79 2.82
N GLN A 133 -15.00 5.03 2.19
CA GLN A 133 -15.93 5.58 1.21
C GLN A 133 -17.19 6.12 1.89
N LEU A 134 -17.70 7.21 1.32
CA LEU A 134 -18.95 7.82 1.74
C LEU A 134 -20.06 7.41 0.78
N HIS A 135 -21.19 6.99 1.33
CA HIS A 135 -22.38 6.64 0.58
C HIS A 135 -22.86 7.84 -0.25
N PRO A 136 -23.10 7.68 -1.57
CA PRO A 136 -23.27 8.80 -2.48
C PRO A 136 -24.54 9.62 -2.22
N PHE A 137 -25.58 9.02 -1.60
CA PHE A 137 -26.83 9.72 -1.30
C PHE A 137 -26.84 10.41 0.06
N THR A 138 -26.22 9.80 1.07
CA THR A 138 -26.32 10.28 2.47
C THR A 138 -25.11 11.09 2.89
N GLY A 139 -24.00 11.01 2.16
CA GLY A 139 -22.73 11.61 2.57
C GLY A 139 -22.07 10.92 3.77
N LYS A 140 -22.75 9.97 4.42
CA LYS A 140 -22.28 9.19 5.57
C LYS A 140 -21.41 8.01 5.12
N PRO A 141 -20.57 7.43 5.99
CA PRO A 141 -19.84 6.21 5.69
C PRO A 141 -20.72 5.08 5.15
N VAL A 142 -20.22 4.30 4.20
CA VAL A 142 -20.95 3.13 3.69
C VAL A 142 -21.22 2.14 4.84
N PRO A 143 -22.47 1.66 5.05
CA PRO A 143 -22.77 0.73 6.14
C PRO A 143 -21.99 -0.59 6.04
N ASP A 144 -21.61 -1.17 7.19
CA ASP A 144 -20.81 -2.40 7.25
C ASP A 144 -21.47 -3.58 6.54
N TRP A 145 -22.80 -3.73 6.68
CA TRP A 145 -23.55 -4.80 6.02
C TRP A 145 -23.49 -4.71 4.48
N VAL A 146 -23.39 -3.50 3.92
CA VAL A 146 -23.21 -3.28 2.46
C VAL A 146 -21.81 -3.70 2.01
N ILE A 147 -20.82 -3.48 2.87
CA ILE A 147 -19.42 -3.86 2.58
C ILE A 147 -19.28 -5.38 2.67
N LEU A 148 -19.84 -5.99 3.72
CA LEU A 148 -19.83 -7.42 3.94
C LEU A 148 -20.59 -8.19 2.84
N SER A 149 -21.70 -7.64 2.32
CA SER A 149 -22.42 -8.27 1.20
C SER A 149 -21.61 -8.33 -0.10
N ARG A 150 -20.53 -7.53 -0.19
CA ARG A 150 -19.59 -7.53 -1.32
C ARG A 150 -18.34 -8.39 -1.10
N ARG A 151 -18.25 -9.13 0.01
CA ARG A 151 -17.08 -9.97 0.34
C ARG A 151 -16.66 -10.91 -0.79
N ALA A 152 -17.63 -11.55 -1.45
CA ALA A 152 -17.35 -12.42 -2.59
C ALA A 152 -16.62 -11.72 -3.76
N ARG A 153 -16.84 -10.41 -3.95
CA ARG A 153 -16.18 -9.63 -5.02
C ARG A 153 -14.68 -9.45 -4.79
N PHE A 154 -14.20 -9.59 -3.56
CA PHE A 154 -12.78 -9.50 -3.22
C PHE A 154 -12.06 -10.84 -3.32
N ALA A 155 -12.79 -11.96 -3.44
CA ALA A 155 -12.17 -13.29 -3.52
C ALA A 155 -11.26 -13.47 -4.76
N PRO A 156 -11.65 -13.02 -5.99
CA PRO A 156 -10.76 -13.10 -7.14
C PRO A 156 -9.47 -12.28 -6.96
N MET A 157 -9.59 -11.09 -6.37
CA MET A 157 -8.44 -10.26 -6.03
C MET A 157 -7.53 -10.96 -5.03
N GLY A 158 -8.10 -11.54 -3.96
CA GLY A 158 -7.35 -12.32 -2.98
C GLY A 158 -6.62 -13.50 -3.60
N ALA A 159 -7.30 -14.28 -4.45
CA ALA A 159 -6.72 -15.43 -5.14
C ALA A 159 -5.57 -15.03 -6.09
N LEU A 160 -5.72 -13.91 -6.81
CA LEU A 160 -4.69 -13.39 -7.70
C LEU A 160 -3.47 -12.91 -6.90
N LEU A 161 -3.69 -12.06 -5.89
CA LEU A 161 -2.61 -11.46 -5.11
C LEU A 161 -1.86 -12.48 -4.26
N ALA A 162 -2.54 -13.51 -3.75
CA ALA A 162 -1.91 -14.62 -3.03
C ALA A 162 -0.92 -15.44 -3.90
N LYS A 163 -1.05 -15.37 -5.23
CA LYS A 163 -0.14 -16.05 -6.17
C LYS A 163 0.83 -15.10 -6.85
N SER A 164 0.72 -13.80 -6.57
CA SER A 164 1.52 -12.80 -7.26
C SER A 164 2.99 -12.92 -6.87
N ALA A 165 3.85 -12.80 -7.88
CA ALA A 165 5.29 -12.83 -7.77
C ALA A 165 5.86 -11.73 -8.69
N PRO A 166 7.02 -11.16 -8.35
CA PRO A 166 7.67 -10.21 -9.23
C PRO A 166 8.08 -10.92 -10.54
N PRO A 167 8.15 -10.19 -11.66
CA PRO A 167 8.78 -10.73 -12.86
C PRO A 167 10.24 -11.06 -12.56
N PRO A 168 10.79 -12.15 -13.15
CA PRO A 168 12.20 -12.48 -13.01
C PRO A 168 13.09 -11.27 -13.30
N ALA A 169 14.08 -11.05 -12.44
CA ALA A 169 15.06 -9.99 -12.64
C ALA A 169 16.05 -10.40 -13.74
N PRO A 170 16.58 -9.47 -14.55
CA PRO A 170 17.64 -9.79 -15.51
C PRO A 170 18.82 -10.48 -14.84
N ALA A 171 19.35 -11.54 -15.46
CA ALA A 171 20.54 -12.21 -14.98
C ALA A 171 21.79 -11.32 -15.17
N PRO A 172 22.84 -11.49 -14.35
CA PRO A 172 24.11 -10.81 -14.57
C PRO A 172 24.73 -11.17 -15.94
N GLU A 173 25.27 -10.17 -16.62
CA GLU A 173 25.83 -10.31 -17.99
C GLU A 173 27.33 -10.63 -18.00
N SER A 174 28.05 -10.51 -16.87
CA SER A 174 29.48 -10.79 -16.78
C SER A 174 29.88 -11.66 -15.58
N PRO A 175 31.01 -12.37 -15.64
CA PRO A 175 31.53 -13.15 -14.50
C PRO A 175 31.71 -12.32 -13.22
N GLU A 176 32.12 -11.05 -13.33
CA GLU A 176 32.29 -10.13 -12.20
C GLU A 176 30.95 -9.76 -11.57
N ALA A 177 29.90 -9.60 -12.40
CA ALA A 177 28.56 -9.32 -11.91
C ALA A 177 27.96 -10.55 -11.19
N TRP A 178 28.24 -11.77 -11.70
CA TRP A 178 27.92 -13.01 -10.98
C TRP A 178 28.68 -13.14 -9.65
N ALA A 179 29.97 -12.79 -9.62
CA ALA A 179 30.75 -12.76 -8.38
C ALA A 179 30.16 -11.76 -7.37
N ARG A 180 29.78 -10.55 -7.81
CA ARG A 180 29.11 -9.55 -6.98
C ARG A 180 27.76 -10.03 -6.45
N LEU A 181 26.94 -10.68 -7.28
CA LEU A 181 25.67 -11.25 -6.84
C LEU A 181 25.87 -12.31 -5.74
N ARG A 182 26.86 -13.20 -5.90
CA ARG A 182 27.18 -14.21 -4.88
C ARG A 182 27.68 -13.58 -3.58
N ARG A 183 28.58 -12.59 -3.67
CA ARG A 183 29.05 -11.83 -2.49
C ARG A 183 27.88 -11.13 -1.79
N GLY A 184 26.96 -10.54 -2.56
CA GLY A 184 25.77 -9.90 -2.03
C GLY A 184 24.85 -10.86 -1.29
N ALA A 185 24.69 -12.08 -1.80
CA ALA A 185 23.94 -13.13 -1.12
C ALA A 185 24.56 -13.51 0.24
N THR A 186 25.89 -13.62 0.31
CA THR A 186 26.61 -13.87 1.57
C THR A 186 26.40 -12.72 2.57
N VAL A 187 26.64 -11.47 2.15
CA VAL A 187 26.45 -10.29 3.01
C VAL A 187 25.00 -10.19 3.49
N PHE A 188 24.04 -10.49 2.62
CA PHE A 188 22.62 -10.53 2.99
C PHE A 188 22.33 -11.58 4.06
N ALA A 189 22.84 -12.80 3.91
CA ALA A 189 22.65 -13.87 4.89
C ALA A 189 23.30 -13.54 6.25
N GLU A 190 24.42 -12.82 6.25
CA GLU A 190 25.12 -12.44 7.48
C GLU A 190 24.47 -11.24 8.20
N THR A 191 23.78 -10.37 7.46
CA THR A 191 23.35 -9.05 7.98
C THR A 191 21.82 -8.86 8.02
N CYS A 192 21.07 -9.53 7.15
CA CYS A 192 19.68 -9.17 6.85
C CYS A 192 18.67 -10.31 7.01
N SER A 193 19.08 -11.57 6.80
CA SER A 193 18.14 -12.69 6.71
C SER A 193 17.41 -12.98 8.02
N GLU A 194 18.02 -12.68 9.17
CA GLU A 194 17.39 -12.89 10.48
C GLU A 194 16.02 -12.18 10.59
N CYS A 195 15.87 -11.00 9.99
CA CYS A 195 14.61 -10.26 9.96
C CYS A 195 13.81 -10.49 8.68
N HIS A 196 14.49 -10.54 7.53
CA HIS A 196 13.84 -10.51 6.22
C HIS A 196 13.61 -11.88 5.60
N GLY A 197 14.09 -12.96 6.21
CA GLY A 197 14.01 -14.32 5.67
C GLY A 197 15.12 -14.65 4.67
N ASP A 198 15.11 -15.88 4.20
CA ASP A 198 16.11 -16.46 3.31
C ASP A 198 15.59 -16.63 1.88
N TYR A 199 16.48 -16.41 0.91
CA TYR A 199 16.13 -16.37 -0.50
C TYR A 199 17.10 -17.18 -1.35
N ARG A 200 16.58 -17.76 -2.42
CA ARG A 200 17.36 -18.40 -3.48
C ARG A 200 16.95 -17.87 -4.85
N HIS A 201 17.94 -17.63 -5.71
CA HIS A 201 17.69 -17.35 -7.11
C HIS A 201 17.68 -18.65 -7.92
N THR A 202 16.66 -18.85 -8.74
CA THR A 202 16.61 -19.93 -9.74
C THR A 202 16.55 -19.35 -11.16
N PRO A 203 17.20 -19.99 -12.15
CA PRO A 203 17.13 -19.54 -13.54
C PRO A 203 15.69 -19.46 -14.05
N ALA A 204 15.36 -18.38 -14.74
CA ALA A 204 14.06 -18.15 -15.37
C ALA A 204 14.22 -17.26 -16.62
N LEU A 205 13.13 -17.04 -17.35
CA LEU A 205 13.10 -16.04 -18.42
C LEU A 205 12.42 -14.76 -17.92
N THR A 206 12.97 -13.62 -18.28
CA THR A 206 12.32 -12.32 -18.12
C THR A 206 11.09 -12.22 -19.06
N PRO A 207 10.17 -11.26 -18.86
CA PRO A 207 8.97 -11.13 -19.72
C PRO A 207 9.27 -10.92 -21.21
N ASP A 208 10.43 -10.37 -21.55
CA ASP A 208 10.95 -10.16 -22.91
C ASP A 208 11.80 -11.35 -23.42
N GLY A 209 11.80 -12.48 -22.70
CA GLY A 209 12.43 -13.73 -23.15
C GLY A 209 13.95 -13.82 -22.93
N ARG A 210 14.56 -12.89 -22.19
CA ARG A 210 15.99 -12.92 -21.87
C ARG A 210 16.29 -13.78 -20.63
N PRO A 211 17.53 -14.25 -20.45
CA PRO A 211 17.95 -14.90 -19.21
C PRO A 211 17.69 -14.02 -17.99
N GLY A 212 17.04 -14.61 -16.99
CA GLY A 212 16.66 -13.96 -15.75
C GLY A 212 16.77 -14.87 -14.53
N LEU A 213 16.49 -14.29 -13.38
CA LEU A 213 16.49 -14.93 -12.08
C LEU A 213 15.13 -14.75 -11.42
N ARG A 214 14.52 -15.86 -11.02
CA ARG A 214 13.34 -15.89 -10.18
C ARG A 214 13.78 -16.04 -8.73
N THR A 215 13.11 -15.30 -7.85
CA THR A 215 13.32 -15.39 -6.41
C THR A 215 12.39 -16.43 -5.80
N GLU A 216 12.98 -17.37 -5.08
CA GLU A 216 12.31 -18.30 -4.19
C GLU A 216 12.56 -17.87 -2.74
N VAL A 217 11.49 -17.76 -1.96
CA VAL A 217 11.59 -17.55 -0.51
C VAL A 217 11.70 -18.93 0.13
N LEU A 218 12.79 -19.17 0.84
CA LEU A 218 13.09 -20.44 1.49
C LEU A 218 12.50 -20.49 2.89
N ASP A 219 12.73 -19.44 3.67
CA ASP A 219 12.20 -19.24 5.01
C ASP A 219 11.86 -17.77 5.22
N TYR A 220 10.86 -17.49 6.05
CA TYR A 220 10.49 -16.13 6.41
C TYR A 220 9.87 -16.07 7.82
N PRO A 221 10.56 -15.46 8.80
CA PRO A 221 10.14 -15.54 10.20
C PRO A 221 9.03 -14.56 10.60
N GLU A 222 8.62 -13.65 9.70
CA GLU A 222 7.71 -12.52 9.99
C GLU A 222 7.95 -11.83 11.34
N ARG A 223 9.16 -11.31 11.52
CA ARG A 223 9.49 -10.57 12.75
C ARG A 223 8.77 -9.22 12.77
N ILE A 224 8.22 -8.90 13.93
CA ILE A 224 7.77 -7.55 14.26
C ILE A 224 8.88 -6.91 15.09
N VAL A 225 9.47 -5.84 14.56
CA VAL A 225 10.61 -5.14 15.14
C VAL A 225 10.11 -3.90 15.87
N ASP A 226 10.61 -3.69 17.10
CA ASP A 226 10.25 -2.53 17.91
C ASP A 226 10.70 -1.23 17.21
N PRO A 227 9.90 -0.14 17.23
CA PRO A 227 10.29 1.14 16.63
C PRO A 227 11.57 1.74 17.23
N GLU A 228 11.92 1.42 18.47
CA GLU A 228 13.18 1.82 19.10
C GLU A 228 14.37 1.05 18.52
N GLU A 229 14.20 -0.24 18.22
CA GLU A 229 15.24 -1.08 17.58
C GLU A 229 15.42 -0.71 16.11
N VAL A 230 14.32 -0.66 15.34
CA VAL A 230 14.40 -0.30 13.92
C VAL A 230 14.59 1.20 13.74
N GLY A 231 14.30 2.05 14.71
CA GLY A 231 14.52 3.50 14.67
C GLY A 231 13.72 4.29 13.61
N THR A 232 12.79 3.67 12.90
CA THR A 232 11.95 4.34 11.88
C THR A 232 10.83 5.15 12.53
N ASP A 233 10.18 6.06 11.78
CA ASP A 233 9.13 6.92 12.34
C ASP A 233 8.05 6.09 13.09
N PRO A 234 7.84 6.28 14.39
CA PRO A 234 6.98 5.41 15.21
C PRO A 234 5.49 5.77 15.15
N ARG A 235 5.10 6.86 14.46
CA ARG A 235 3.73 7.39 14.52
C ARG A 235 2.70 6.44 13.96
N TYR A 236 3.04 5.69 12.91
CA TYR A 236 2.11 4.73 12.33
C TYR A 236 1.88 3.54 13.27
N ALA A 237 2.93 3.01 13.90
CA ALA A 237 2.80 1.97 14.92
C ALA A 237 1.91 2.39 16.10
N ARG A 238 2.07 3.63 16.58
CA ARG A 238 1.25 4.20 17.67
C ARG A 238 -0.17 4.61 17.26
N SER A 239 -0.48 4.65 15.97
CA SER A 239 -1.80 5.08 15.50
C SER A 239 -2.90 4.05 15.80
N SER A 240 -2.51 2.79 16.08
CA SER A 240 -3.40 1.79 16.67
C SER A 240 -3.31 1.86 18.19
N ASP A 241 -4.45 2.05 18.85
CA ASP A 241 -4.58 2.14 20.31
C ASP A 241 -5.76 1.28 20.79
N PRO A 242 -5.91 1.05 22.11
CA PRO A 242 -7.02 0.26 22.63
C PRO A 242 -8.40 0.80 22.24
N ALA A 243 -8.56 2.12 22.08
CA ALA A 243 -9.82 2.73 21.68
C ALA A 243 -10.22 2.33 20.25
N PHE A 244 -9.27 2.43 19.31
CA PHE A 244 -9.48 2.00 17.93
C PHE A 244 -9.73 0.49 17.82
N LEU A 245 -8.99 -0.33 18.58
CA LEU A 245 -9.20 -1.78 18.55
C LEU A 245 -10.60 -2.17 19.07
N ARG A 246 -11.08 -1.55 20.15
CA ARG A 246 -12.46 -1.76 20.64
C ARG A 246 -13.49 -1.33 19.60
N ALA A 247 -13.34 -0.12 19.05
CA ALA A 247 -14.25 0.38 18.03
C ALA A 247 -14.28 -0.51 16.77
N PHE A 248 -13.12 -1.04 16.36
CA PHE A 248 -13.02 -2.02 15.28
C PHE A 248 -13.74 -3.33 15.64
N ALA A 249 -13.49 -3.89 16.82
CA ALA A 249 -14.10 -5.15 17.27
C ALA A 249 -15.64 -5.04 17.35
N GLU A 250 -16.15 -3.88 17.76
CA GLU A 250 -17.59 -3.59 17.85
C GLU A 250 -18.23 -3.22 16.49
N SER A 251 -17.44 -3.01 15.44
CA SER A 251 -17.95 -2.80 14.10
C SER A 251 -18.56 -4.08 13.51
N GLY A 252 -19.37 -3.94 12.46
CA GLY A 252 -19.87 -5.09 11.71
C GLY A 252 -18.75 -5.93 11.09
N LEU A 253 -17.64 -5.31 10.67
CA LEU A 253 -16.47 -6.02 10.13
C LEU A 253 -15.75 -6.82 11.23
N GLY A 254 -15.58 -6.23 12.42
CA GLY A 254 -14.99 -6.90 13.58
C GLY A 254 -15.85 -8.09 14.05
N ARG A 255 -17.16 -7.89 14.19
CA ARG A 255 -18.12 -8.97 14.53
C ARG A 255 -18.18 -10.07 13.47
N ALA A 256 -17.97 -9.73 12.20
CA ALA A 256 -17.86 -10.70 11.11
C ALA A 256 -16.50 -11.42 11.04
N GLN A 257 -15.60 -11.14 11.99
CA GLN A 257 -14.28 -11.76 12.14
C GLN A 257 -13.46 -11.78 10.84
N ILE A 258 -13.45 -10.66 10.10
CA ILE A 258 -12.58 -10.53 8.92
C ILE A 258 -11.10 -10.60 9.32
N PHE A 259 -10.79 -10.15 10.53
CA PHE A 259 -9.62 -10.40 11.36
C PHE A 259 -9.93 -9.83 12.76
N SER A 260 -9.12 -10.17 13.76
CA SER A 260 -9.08 -9.52 15.07
C SER A 260 -7.92 -8.55 15.14
N GLY A 261 -8.10 -7.43 15.84
CA GLY A 261 -7.03 -6.46 16.04
C GLY A 261 -6.14 -6.81 17.22
N GLN A 262 -4.84 -6.58 17.09
CA GLN A 262 -3.86 -6.70 18.18
C GLN A 262 -2.95 -5.46 18.23
N LEU A 263 -2.39 -5.17 19.41
CA LEU A 263 -1.36 -4.14 19.57
C LEU A 263 0.00 -4.83 19.52
N THR A 264 0.76 -4.57 18.46
CA THR A 264 2.13 -5.10 18.34
C THR A 264 3.18 -4.08 18.74
N GLY A 265 2.85 -2.79 18.61
CA GLY A 265 3.77 -1.67 18.89
C GLY A 265 4.88 -1.49 17.86
N GLY A 266 5.06 -2.37 16.88
CA GLY A 266 6.21 -2.39 15.99
C GLY A 266 5.89 -2.45 14.50
N TYR A 267 6.92 -2.76 13.71
CA TYR A 267 6.84 -2.88 12.26
C TYR A 267 7.27 -4.27 11.79
N VAL A 268 6.51 -4.84 10.87
CA VAL A 268 6.87 -6.11 10.24
C VAL A 268 8.11 -5.92 9.37
N ALA A 269 9.14 -6.73 9.60
CA ALA A 269 10.25 -6.89 8.67
C ALA A 269 9.76 -7.67 7.45
N ARG A 270 9.25 -6.95 6.44
CA ARG A 270 8.53 -7.56 5.30
C ARG A 270 9.46 -8.36 4.39
N PRO A 271 8.96 -9.39 3.67
CA PRO A 271 9.77 -10.13 2.72
C PRO A 271 10.25 -9.18 1.61
N LEU A 272 11.46 -9.41 1.11
CA LEU A 272 12.15 -8.55 0.16
C LEU A 272 12.04 -9.03 -1.30
N VAL A 273 11.24 -10.06 -1.55
CA VAL A 273 10.90 -10.47 -2.92
C VAL A 273 10.30 -9.29 -3.71
N GLY A 274 10.93 -8.97 -4.84
CA GLY A 274 10.60 -7.83 -5.69
C GLY A 274 10.90 -6.46 -5.08
N VAL A 275 11.81 -6.36 -4.09
CA VAL A 275 12.13 -5.09 -3.40
C VAL A 275 12.59 -3.98 -4.37
N ARG A 276 13.24 -4.34 -5.48
CA ARG A 276 13.63 -3.39 -6.54
C ARG A 276 12.44 -2.63 -7.17
N LEU A 277 11.24 -3.21 -7.12
CA LEU A 277 10.02 -2.63 -7.68
C LEU A 277 9.21 -1.85 -6.64
N ARG A 278 9.75 -1.71 -5.42
CA ARG A 278 9.04 -1.20 -4.24
C ARG A 278 9.65 0.08 -3.69
N ALA A 279 10.43 0.82 -4.46
CA ALA A 279 10.78 2.20 -4.09
C ALA A 279 9.52 3.09 -4.02
N PRO A 280 9.53 4.19 -3.25
CA PRO A 280 10.45 4.48 -2.16
C PRO A 280 10.26 3.51 -0.98
N TYR A 281 11.31 3.37 -0.15
CA TYR A 281 11.45 2.42 0.95
C TYR A 281 10.99 2.98 2.31
N LEU A 282 10.93 2.09 3.31
CA LEU A 282 10.30 2.25 4.62
C LEU A 282 8.77 2.37 4.58
N HIS A 283 8.13 2.27 5.76
CA HIS A 283 6.67 2.26 5.88
C HIS A 283 6.02 3.54 5.35
N ASN A 284 6.70 4.67 5.45
CA ASN A 284 6.24 5.98 5.04
C ASN A 284 6.84 6.44 3.71
N ALA A 285 7.44 5.55 2.91
CA ALA A 285 8.04 5.85 1.60
C ALA A 285 8.93 7.12 1.62
N SER A 286 9.86 7.17 2.57
CA SER A 286 10.73 8.32 2.88
C SER A 286 12.16 8.17 2.38
N VAL A 287 12.54 6.98 1.88
CA VAL A 287 13.89 6.71 1.37
C VAL A 287 13.83 6.36 -0.13
N PRO A 288 14.50 7.11 -1.02
CA PRO A 288 14.24 7.03 -2.46
C PRO A 288 14.79 5.79 -3.16
N SER A 289 15.90 5.24 -2.67
CA SER A 289 16.66 4.18 -3.37
C SER A 289 17.29 3.20 -2.38
N LEU A 290 17.77 2.04 -2.86
CA LEU A 290 18.48 1.08 -2.02
C LEU A 290 19.83 1.66 -1.55
N GLU A 291 20.47 2.46 -2.38
CA GLU A 291 21.70 3.20 -2.04
C GLU A 291 21.44 4.15 -0.87
N ALA A 292 20.36 4.92 -0.93
CA ALA A 292 19.97 5.81 0.16
C ALA A 292 19.59 5.01 1.43
N LEU A 293 19.00 3.82 1.29
CA LEU A 293 18.67 2.96 2.44
C LEU A 293 19.94 2.47 3.16
N LEU A 294 20.99 2.12 2.41
CA LEU A 294 22.32 1.72 2.93
C LEU A 294 23.26 2.91 3.21
N THR A 295 22.75 4.14 3.13
CA THR A 295 23.44 5.34 3.58
C THR A 295 23.07 5.59 5.05
N PRO A 296 24.03 5.96 5.93
CA PRO A 296 23.73 6.32 7.31
C PRO A 296 22.54 7.28 7.39
N PRO A 297 21.59 7.09 8.32
CA PRO A 297 20.34 7.87 8.34
C PRO A 297 20.51 9.40 8.33
N LEU A 298 21.58 9.92 8.93
CA LEU A 298 21.90 11.35 8.97
C LEU A 298 22.39 11.90 7.62
N ASP A 299 22.94 11.04 6.76
CA ASP A 299 23.49 11.40 5.44
C ASP A 299 22.49 11.15 4.30
N ARG A 300 21.29 10.67 4.63
CA ARG A 300 20.22 10.45 3.63
C ARG A 300 19.69 11.79 3.11
N PRO A 301 19.24 11.84 1.84
CA PRO A 301 18.65 13.06 1.30
C PRO A 301 17.45 13.50 2.16
N PRO A 302 17.41 14.75 2.65
CA PRO A 302 16.32 15.25 3.50
C PRO A 302 15.04 15.43 2.68
N SER A 303 15.17 15.61 1.36
CA SER A 303 14.05 15.56 0.44
C SER A 303 14.40 14.96 -0.92
N PHE A 304 13.40 14.45 -1.62
CA PHE A 304 13.54 13.97 -2.99
C PHE A 304 12.23 14.14 -3.78
N ARG A 305 12.34 14.19 -5.11
CA ARG A 305 11.17 14.20 -6.00
C ARG A 305 10.66 12.76 -6.13
N ALA A 306 9.48 12.48 -5.57
CA ALA A 306 8.82 11.21 -5.81
C ALA A 306 8.30 11.21 -7.26
N ALA A 307 8.51 10.12 -8.00
CA ALA A 307 7.94 9.99 -9.33
C ALA A 307 6.40 10.07 -9.23
N SER A 308 5.85 11.12 -9.82
CA SER A 308 4.42 11.31 -10.03
C SER A 308 4.19 11.83 -11.45
N SER A 309 2.93 11.87 -11.89
CA SER A 309 2.59 12.27 -13.27
C SER A 309 3.27 13.59 -13.66
N PRO A 310 3.53 13.83 -14.96
CA PRO A 310 4.26 15.00 -15.46
C PRO A 310 3.77 16.35 -14.93
N GLU A 311 2.51 16.41 -14.49
CA GLU A 311 1.83 17.63 -14.04
C GLU A 311 1.94 17.90 -12.53
N ARG A 312 2.43 16.96 -11.72
CA ARG A 312 2.60 17.14 -10.28
C ARG A 312 3.89 16.49 -9.84
N VAL A 313 4.97 17.24 -9.73
CA VAL A 313 6.14 16.79 -8.96
C VAL A 313 5.88 17.10 -7.49
N LEU A 314 5.75 16.07 -6.67
CA LEU A 314 5.57 16.25 -5.23
C LEU A 314 6.90 15.92 -4.53
N GLU A 315 7.47 16.94 -3.89
CA GLU A 315 8.64 16.81 -3.05
C GLU A 315 8.28 15.99 -1.79
N ARG A 316 9.11 15.00 -1.48
CA ARG A 316 9.02 14.23 -0.26
C ARG A 316 10.02 14.81 0.73
N ASP A 317 9.54 15.49 1.76
CA ASP A 317 10.37 16.12 2.78
C ASP A 317 10.30 15.35 4.10
N ALA A 318 11.44 14.83 4.56
CA ALA A 318 11.59 14.02 5.77
C ALA A 318 11.53 14.86 7.06
N ARG A 319 11.60 16.19 6.96
CA ARG A 319 11.48 17.13 8.10
C ARG A 319 10.04 17.31 8.56
N ILE A 320 9.07 16.95 7.71
CA ILE A 320 7.66 16.96 8.08
C ILE A 320 7.39 15.77 9.03
N PRO A 321 6.74 15.98 10.19
CA PRO A 321 6.37 14.89 11.09
C PRO A 321 5.66 13.76 10.35
N GLY A 322 5.99 12.49 10.66
CA GLY A 322 5.44 11.31 9.96
C GLY A 322 6.19 10.94 8.67
N ASN A 323 6.99 11.84 8.10
CA ASN A 323 7.81 11.56 6.91
C ASN A 323 9.26 11.18 7.25
N GLY A 324 9.61 10.97 8.53
CA GLY A 324 10.98 10.71 8.94
C GLY A 324 11.64 9.60 8.11
N ASN A 325 12.83 9.89 7.59
CA ASN A 325 13.67 8.96 6.81
C ASN A 325 14.77 8.29 7.68
N GLN A 326 14.60 8.35 9.01
CA GLN A 326 15.53 7.81 9.98
C GLN A 326 15.30 6.30 10.20
N GLY A 327 16.18 5.68 10.99
CA GLY A 327 16.10 4.26 11.31
C GLY A 327 16.58 3.34 10.20
N HIS A 328 16.48 2.05 10.47
CA HIS A 328 17.02 0.96 9.71
C HIS A 328 18.51 1.22 9.39
N PRO A 329 19.38 1.38 10.42
CA PRO A 329 20.81 1.63 10.23
C PRO A 329 21.58 0.36 9.83
N PHE A 330 20.91 -0.79 9.78
CA PHE A 330 21.51 -2.08 9.43
C PHE A 330 22.18 -2.04 8.05
N GLY A 331 23.43 -2.46 7.98
CA GLY A 331 24.23 -2.49 6.76
C GLY A 331 24.77 -1.12 6.31
N THR A 332 24.57 -0.04 7.08
CA THR A 332 25.07 1.30 6.72
C THR A 332 26.57 1.50 7.00
N ASP A 333 27.18 0.60 7.75
CA ASP A 333 28.61 0.53 8.09
C ASP A 333 29.40 -0.44 7.20
N LEU A 334 28.71 -1.25 6.37
CA LEU A 334 29.34 -2.16 5.42
C LEU A 334 30.35 -1.45 4.51
N ALA A 335 31.43 -2.15 4.17
CA ALA A 335 32.42 -1.66 3.22
C ALA A 335 31.76 -1.29 1.88
N PRO A 336 32.24 -0.26 1.15
CA PRO A 336 31.62 0.17 -0.10
C PRO A 336 31.45 -0.93 -1.14
N ALA A 337 32.36 -1.90 -1.19
CA ALA A 337 32.26 -3.06 -2.07
C ALA A 337 31.11 -4.00 -1.68
N ASP A 338 30.90 -4.21 -0.38
CA ASP A 338 29.83 -5.04 0.16
C ASP A 338 28.46 -4.39 0.00
N LYS A 339 28.35 -3.07 0.19
CA LYS A 339 27.12 -2.35 -0.15
C LYS A 339 26.73 -2.53 -1.61
N ARG A 340 27.69 -2.41 -2.54
CA ARG A 340 27.43 -2.62 -3.97
C ARG A 340 27.02 -4.06 -4.27
N ALA A 341 27.66 -5.04 -3.63
CA ALA A 341 27.31 -6.45 -3.78
C ALA A 341 25.91 -6.74 -3.23
N LEU A 342 25.59 -6.25 -2.02
CA LEU A 342 24.27 -6.37 -1.40
C LEU A 342 23.18 -5.75 -2.27
N ILE A 343 23.40 -4.54 -2.81
CA ILE A 343 22.44 -3.90 -3.73
C ILE A 343 22.23 -4.75 -4.99
N GLU A 344 23.29 -5.35 -5.54
CA GLU A 344 23.15 -6.27 -6.68
C GLU A 344 22.26 -7.45 -6.30
N PHE A 345 22.44 -8.06 -5.13
CA PHE A 345 21.57 -9.13 -4.65
C PHE A 345 20.11 -8.67 -4.46
N LEU A 346 19.87 -7.57 -3.75
CA LEU A 346 18.54 -7.00 -3.52
C LEU A 346 17.83 -6.60 -4.83
N ARG A 347 18.57 -6.23 -5.88
CA ARG A 347 18.02 -5.94 -7.21
C ARG A 347 17.62 -7.18 -7.99
N ARG A 348 17.92 -8.39 -7.51
CA ARG A 348 17.50 -9.65 -8.14
C ARG A 348 16.49 -10.43 -7.30
N LEU A 349 16.30 -10.07 -6.03
CA LEU A 349 15.13 -10.46 -5.23
C LEU A 349 13.83 -9.93 -5.84
#